data_AF-A0A2I0V1R4-F1
#
_entry.id   AF-A0A2I0V1R4-F1
#
_cell.length_a   1.000
_cell.length_b   1.000
_cell.length_c   1.000
_cell.angle_alpha   90.00
_cell.angle_beta   90.00
_cell.angle_gamma   90.00
#
_symmetry.space_group_name_H-M   'P 1'
#
loop_
_entity.id
_entity.type
_entity.pdbx_description
1 polymer ?
#
loop_
_entity_poly.entity_id
_entity_poly.type
_entity_poly.pdbx_seq_one_letter_code
_entity_poly.pdbx_strand_id
1 'polypeptide(L)'
;MKKPVKKTWLLASALTLGMAVLTPLQAGATSAETTNNVIMQIEQKIQGTVKYFGGDGLTIKGTDGKNYYIGLHKFSDQQIEQLKLVEGQEISVEGSIIEDYSDFYTFDVYKKSLPKGVTKEELIQLEKLFHDMKKAGKEENYEEMERLYQAMDNITRPYELANWQPEPFEEFINEAAFTEKNIVIKAQDKEQLKTLYTEWVKFTKEDKTEMAQEKIDKIYTILEPYHQELYPPLTFEQYMADMEVDLTKEELAELKSIYDEAQKADKDKNEELSMKLWDQFYEKLNSHFKYEQISFEEYMADIEFEISQSDYTKLKQHYEKAVTLEKDGEEEKAGEQWEAFYKILDPYYEANKDILISASKLIINGQDLLPEQTK
;
A
#
# COMPACT_ATOMS: atom_id res chain seq x y z
N MET A 1 -20.37 8.24 1.35
CA MET A 1 -20.89 8.94 2.56
C MET A 1 -20.16 8.44 3.82
N LYS A 2 -19.66 9.36 4.67
CA LYS A 2 -18.98 9.02 5.94
C LYS A 2 -19.98 8.48 6.97
N LYS A 3 -19.73 7.31 7.57
CA LYS A 3 -20.54 6.74 8.67
C LYS A 3 -20.28 7.49 10.01
N PRO A 4 -21.29 7.68 10.87
CA PRO A 4 -21.12 8.28 12.19
C PRO A 4 -20.58 7.26 13.20
N VAL A 5 -19.46 7.60 13.84
CA VAL A 5 -18.85 6.81 14.92
C VAL A 5 -19.70 6.92 16.18
N LYS A 6 -20.41 5.84 16.54
CA LYS A 6 -20.96 5.69 17.89
C LYS A 6 -20.00 4.87 18.75
N LYS A 7 -19.34 5.57 19.68
CA LYS A 7 -18.66 5.01 20.85
C LYS A 7 -19.53 3.96 21.53
N THR A 8 -19.07 2.71 21.59
CA THR A 8 -19.55 1.74 22.58
C THR A 8 -18.35 1.04 23.21
N TRP A 9 -18.23 1.20 24.51
CA TRP A 9 -17.25 0.58 25.40
C TRP A 9 -17.45 -0.93 25.51
N LEU A 10 -16.31 -1.64 25.62
CA LEU A 10 -16.03 -2.81 26.47
C LEU A 10 -17.15 -3.86 26.66
N LEU A 11 -16.96 -5.01 26.02
CA LEU A 11 -17.39 -6.30 26.58
C LEU A 11 -16.19 -7.25 26.64
N ALA A 12 -15.59 -7.30 27.82
CA ALA A 12 -14.69 -8.35 28.23
C ALA A 12 -15.40 -9.70 28.08
N SER A 13 -15.03 -10.47 27.06
CA SER A 13 -15.41 -11.88 26.95
C SER A 13 -14.28 -12.70 27.54
N ALA A 14 -14.53 -13.16 28.76
CA ALA A 14 -13.70 -14.12 29.46
C ALA A 14 -13.50 -15.37 28.58
N LEU A 15 -12.29 -15.55 28.06
CA LEU A 15 -11.87 -16.81 27.45
C LEU A 15 -11.83 -17.86 28.55
N THR A 16 -12.84 -18.71 28.52
CA THR A 16 -12.95 -19.90 29.35
C THR A 16 -11.92 -20.89 28.85
N LEU A 17 -10.70 -20.85 29.40
CA LEU A 17 -9.68 -21.87 29.16
C LEU A 17 -10.17 -23.17 29.78
N GLY A 18 -10.67 -24.05 28.92
CA GLY A 18 -10.97 -25.44 29.25
C GLY A 18 -9.70 -26.11 29.76
N MET A 19 -9.71 -26.45 31.05
CA MET A 19 -8.67 -27.24 31.70
C MET A 19 -8.54 -28.59 31.00
N ALA A 20 -7.43 -28.82 30.31
CA ALA A 20 -6.93 -30.16 30.09
C ALA A 20 -6.18 -30.59 31.36
N VAL A 21 -6.66 -31.69 31.92
CA VAL A 21 -6.27 -32.30 33.19
C VAL A 21 -4.80 -32.73 33.16
N LEU A 22 -3.98 -32.18 34.04
CA LEU A 22 -2.74 -32.80 34.50
C LEU A 22 -2.88 -33.01 36.02
N THR A 23 -3.14 -34.25 36.42
CA THR A 23 -3.00 -34.69 37.82
C THR A 23 -1.58 -35.18 38.11
N PRO A 24 -1.15 -35.14 39.39
CA PRO A 24 0.15 -34.57 39.75
C PRO A 24 1.10 -35.57 40.44
N LEU A 25 2.38 -35.20 40.53
CA LEU A 25 3.39 -35.62 41.54
C LEU A 25 4.64 -34.76 41.24
N GLN A 26 5.34 -34.08 42.14
CA GLN A 26 5.35 -34.04 43.59
C GLN A 26 6.14 -32.78 44.03
N ALA A 27 5.80 -32.28 45.21
CA ALA A 27 6.25 -31.08 45.92
C ALA A 27 7.73 -30.64 45.80
N GLY A 28 7.94 -29.31 45.84
CA GLY A 28 9.19 -28.72 46.32
C GLY A 28 9.37 -27.23 46.06
N ALA A 29 9.20 -26.43 47.11
CA ALA A 29 9.77 -25.09 47.33
C ALA A 29 9.23 -23.89 46.52
N THR A 30 8.47 -23.08 47.26
CA THR A 30 8.28 -21.63 47.11
C THR A 30 9.56 -20.85 46.78
N SER A 31 9.50 -20.01 45.75
CA SER A 31 10.15 -18.69 45.73
C SER A 31 9.25 -17.71 44.97
N ALA A 32 8.94 -16.60 45.63
CA ALA A 32 8.17 -15.50 45.07
C ALA A 32 8.94 -14.88 43.90
N GLU A 33 8.28 -14.73 42.75
CA GLU A 33 8.80 -13.94 41.64
C GLU A 33 7.90 -12.73 41.38
N THR A 34 8.58 -11.59 41.41
CA THR A 34 8.14 -10.25 41.04
C THR A 34 7.47 -10.23 39.67
N THR A 35 6.24 -9.71 39.62
CA THR A 35 5.52 -9.37 38.40
C THR A 35 6.21 -8.23 37.66
N ASN A 36 7.18 -8.57 36.81
CA ASN A 36 7.51 -7.76 35.64
C ASN A 36 6.54 -8.19 34.53
N ASN A 37 5.78 -7.24 33.98
CA ASN A 37 4.95 -7.41 32.79
C ASN A 37 5.83 -7.65 31.55
N VAL A 38 6.51 -8.79 31.49
CA VAL A 38 7.02 -9.35 30.25
C VAL A 38 5.82 -10.04 29.62
N ILE A 39 5.21 -9.43 28.61
CA ILE A 39 4.34 -10.17 27.69
C ILE A 39 5.28 -11.18 27.03
N MET A 40 5.33 -12.41 27.56
CA MET A 40 6.01 -13.51 26.89
C MET A 40 5.30 -13.71 25.55
N GLN A 41 5.88 -13.17 24.47
CA GLN A 41 5.44 -13.51 23.14
C GLN A 41 5.76 -15.00 22.93
N ILE A 42 4.73 -15.83 23.00
CA ILE A 42 4.87 -17.28 22.84
C ILE A 42 5.28 -17.54 21.39
N GLU A 43 6.51 -18.00 21.20
CA GLU A 43 7.02 -18.42 19.90
C GLU A 43 6.14 -19.56 19.35
N GLN A 44 5.52 -19.30 18.21
CA GLN A 44 4.71 -20.25 17.47
C GLN A 44 5.60 -21.01 16.50
N LYS A 45 5.24 -22.26 16.27
CA LYS A 45 5.78 -23.06 15.17
C LYS A 45 4.65 -23.43 14.22
N ILE A 46 4.76 -22.95 12.99
CA ILE A 46 3.73 -23.13 11.97
C ILE A 46 4.34 -23.94 10.83
N GLN A 47 3.64 -24.96 10.38
CA GLN A 47 3.96 -25.70 9.17
C GLN A 47 2.82 -25.52 8.18
N GLY A 48 3.15 -25.22 6.93
CA GLY A 48 2.15 -24.92 5.91
C GLY A 48 2.73 -24.87 4.50
N THR A 49 1.86 -24.59 3.54
CA THR A 49 2.22 -24.42 2.12
C THR A 49 2.17 -22.95 1.75
N VAL A 50 3.18 -22.49 1.00
CA VAL A 50 3.23 -21.14 0.43
C VAL A 50 2.03 -20.93 -0.49
N LYS A 51 1.28 -19.85 -0.26
CA LYS A 51 0.23 -19.36 -1.17
C LYS A 51 0.74 -18.24 -2.04
N TYR A 52 1.45 -17.30 -1.42
CA TYR A 52 2.00 -16.15 -2.09
C TYR A 52 3.29 -15.73 -1.41
N PHE A 53 4.25 -15.23 -2.19
CA PHE A 53 5.51 -14.68 -1.70
C PHE A 53 5.87 -13.46 -2.55
N GLY A 54 6.11 -12.32 -1.89
CA GLY A 54 6.46 -11.08 -2.55
C GLY A 54 7.00 -10.06 -1.55
N GLY A 55 8.11 -9.40 -1.92
CA GLY A 55 8.75 -8.40 -1.06
C GLY A 55 9.14 -8.98 0.30
N ASP A 56 8.76 -8.27 1.36
CA ASP A 56 9.03 -8.59 2.77
C ASP A 56 7.94 -9.44 3.44
N GLY A 57 7.05 -10.05 2.65
CA GLY A 57 5.91 -10.81 3.13
C GLY A 57 5.69 -12.15 2.41
N LEU A 58 5.03 -13.06 3.12
CA LEU A 58 4.73 -14.41 2.67
C LEU A 58 3.40 -14.85 3.28
N THR A 59 2.47 -15.32 2.46
CA THR A 59 1.22 -15.92 2.94
C THR A 59 1.33 -17.44 2.89
N ILE A 60 0.99 -18.11 3.99
CA ILE A 60 0.94 -19.57 4.07
C ILE A 60 -0.43 -20.07 4.51
N LYS A 61 -0.84 -21.20 3.93
CA LYS A 61 -1.93 -22.02 4.46
C LYS A 61 -1.34 -23.03 5.43
N GLY A 62 -1.65 -22.88 6.72
CA GLY A 62 -1.21 -23.79 7.77
C GLY A 62 -1.80 -25.18 7.59
N THR A 63 -1.08 -26.19 8.07
CA THR A 63 -1.59 -27.58 8.17
C THR A 63 -2.79 -27.71 9.11
N ASP A 64 -3.01 -26.73 9.99
CA ASP A 64 -4.21 -26.60 10.82
C ASP A 64 -5.41 -25.94 10.09
N GLY A 65 -5.24 -25.62 8.81
CA GLY A 65 -6.26 -25.02 7.95
C GLY A 65 -6.38 -23.51 8.06
N LYS A 66 -5.59 -22.83 8.91
CA LYS A 66 -5.65 -21.37 9.06
C LYS A 66 -4.76 -20.66 8.05
N ASN A 67 -5.07 -19.39 7.80
CA ASN A 67 -4.25 -18.53 6.96
C ASN A 67 -3.29 -17.73 7.86
N TYR A 68 -2.06 -17.58 7.40
CA TYR A 68 -1.03 -16.83 8.11
C TYR A 68 -0.33 -15.90 7.14
N TYR A 69 -0.13 -14.66 7.59
CA TYR A 69 0.79 -13.73 6.95
C TYR A 69 2.08 -13.70 7.77
N ILE A 70 3.19 -14.00 7.11
CA ILE A 70 4.52 -14.10 7.69
C ILE A 70 5.32 -12.88 7.26
N GLY A 71 5.59 -11.99 8.22
CA GLY A 71 6.44 -10.84 7.99
C GLY A 71 7.93 -11.20 8.07
N LEU A 72 8.66 -10.87 7.02
CA LEU A 72 10.09 -11.15 6.86
C LEU A 72 10.98 -9.92 7.10
N HIS A 73 10.42 -8.81 7.56
CA HIS A 73 11.12 -7.54 7.83
C HIS A 73 12.40 -7.65 8.69
N LYS A 74 12.56 -8.71 9.47
CA LYS A 74 13.79 -8.98 10.25
C LYS A 74 14.93 -9.55 9.38
N PHE A 75 14.62 -10.28 8.32
CA PHE A 75 15.60 -10.80 7.36
C PHE A 75 16.19 -9.66 6.51
N SER A 76 17.37 -9.87 5.93
CA SER A 76 17.96 -8.92 4.98
C SER A 76 17.36 -9.08 3.58
N ASP A 77 17.38 -8.02 2.77
CA ASP A 77 16.88 -8.06 1.39
C ASP A 77 17.57 -9.17 0.60
N GLN A 78 18.88 -9.34 0.80
CA GLN A 78 19.66 -10.41 0.20
C GLN A 78 19.18 -11.81 0.62
N GLN A 79 18.81 -12.00 1.89
CA GLN A 79 18.23 -13.27 2.35
C GLN A 79 16.89 -13.53 1.66
N ILE A 80 16.03 -12.52 1.58
CA ILE A 80 14.69 -12.59 0.99
C ILE A 80 14.77 -12.91 -0.51
N GLU A 81 15.62 -12.22 -1.27
CA GLU A 81 15.83 -12.45 -2.70
C GLU A 81 16.28 -13.89 -3.01
N GLN A 82 17.00 -14.52 -2.08
CA GLN A 82 17.49 -15.89 -2.23
C GLN A 82 16.43 -16.95 -1.91
N LEU A 83 15.34 -16.60 -1.21
CA LEU A 83 14.32 -17.55 -0.77
C LEU A 83 13.64 -18.27 -1.93
N LYS A 84 13.52 -17.64 -3.11
CA LYS A 84 12.99 -18.19 -4.38
C LYS A 84 11.84 -19.20 -4.17
N LEU A 85 10.90 -18.83 -3.30
CA LEU A 85 9.77 -19.69 -2.93
C LEU A 85 8.77 -19.75 -4.08
N VAL A 86 8.13 -20.90 -4.24
CA VAL A 86 7.06 -21.11 -5.21
C VAL A 86 5.76 -21.48 -4.50
N GLU A 87 4.62 -21.13 -5.11
CA GLU A 87 3.31 -21.55 -4.60
C GLU A 87 3.24 -23.07 -4.45
N GLY A 88 2.63 -23.53 -3.35
CA GLY A 88 2.49 -24.93 -2.99
C GLY A 88 3.70 -25.53 -2.26
N GLN A 89 4.82 -24.81 -2.17
CA GLN A 89 6.00 -25.29 -1.45
C GLN A 89 5.73 -25.40 0.06
N GLU A 90 6.10 -26.54 0.66
CA GLU A 90 6.03 -26.72 2.12
C GLU A 90 7.17 -25.99 2.82
N ILE A 91 6.82 -25.24 3.87
CA ILE A 91 7.77 -24.57 4.75
C ILE A 91 7.36 -24.72 6.21
N SER A 92 8.29 -24.44 7.12
CA SER A 92 7.93 -24.16 8.51
C SER A 92 8.48 -22.82 8.96
N VAL A 93 7.74 -22.16 9.83
CA VAL A 93 8.06 -20.83 10.36
C VAL A 93 8.03 -20.92 11.87
N GLU A 94 9.05 -20.35 12.52
CA GLU A 94 9.00 -20.02 13.94
C GLU A 94 8.94 -18.50 14.07
N GLY A 95 8.14 -18.00 15.01
CA GLY A 95 7.93 -16.55 15.16
C GLY A 95 6.87 -16.19 16.20
N SER A 96 6.68 -14.89 16.44
CA SER A 96 5.67 -14.40 17.38
C SER A 96 4.42 -13.90 16.67
N ILE A 97 3.26 -14.11 17.28
CA ILE A 97 2.01 -13.51 16.83
C ILE A 97 2.05 -12.01 17.12
N ILE A 98 1.62 -11.20 16.16
CA ILE A 98 1.37 -9.78 16.33
C ILE A 98 -0.09 -9.44 16.00
N GLU A 99 -0.57 -8.31 16.52
CA GLU A 99 -2.00 -7.95 16.42
C GLU A 99 -2.33 -7.14 15.17
N ASP A 100 -1.37 -6.34 14.70
CA ASP A 100 -1.58 -5.37 13.62
C ASP A 100 -0.40 -5.38 12.64
N TYR A 101 -0.68 -5.11 11.36
CA TYR A 101 0.36 -5.06 10.32
C TYR A 101 1.44 -4.00 10.63
N SER A 102 1.09 -2.88 11.26
CA SER A 102 2.06 -1.86 11.68
C SER A 102 3.06 -2.39 12.71
N ASP A 103 2.76 -3.47 13.41
CA ASP A 103 3.66 -4.10 14.38
C ASP A 103 4.79 -4.91 13.73
N PHE A 104 4.73 -5.16 12.42
CA PHE A 104 5.88 -5.62 11.65
C PHE A 104 6.97 -4.56 11.53
N TYR A 105 6.57 -3.29 11.46
CA TYR A 105 7.50 -2.16 11.42
C TYR A 105 7.96 -1.84 12.83
N THR A 106 9.08 -2.46 13.22
CA THR A 106 9.76 -2.21 14.49
C THR A 106 10.88 -1.18 14.33
N PHE A 107 11.43 -0.70 15.45
CA PHE A 107 12.57 0.21 15.38
C PHE A 107 13.79 -0.43 14.71
N ASP A 108 14.01 -1.74 14.88
CA ASP A 108 15.09 -2.46 14.19
C ASP A 108 14.89 -2.47 12.66
N VAL A 109 13.64 -2.51 12.19
CA VAL A 109 13.32 -2.42 10.76
C VAL A 109 13.59 -0.99 10.27
N TYR A 110 13.07 0.01 10.98
CA TYR A 110 13.35 1.43 10.69
C TYR A 110 14.86 1.75 10.68
N LYS A 111 15.63 1.15 11.60
CA LYS A 111 17.08 1.33 11.68
C LYS A 111 17.79 0.93 10.38
N LYS A 112 17.28 -0.04 9.63
CA LYS A 112 17.87 -0.48 8.34
C LYS A 112 17.80 0.59 7.26
N SER A 113 16.77 1.45 7.29
CA SER A 113 16.60 2.55 6.33
C SER A 113 17.33 3.83 6.72
N LEU A 114 17.95 3.88 7.90
CA LEU A 114 18.63 5.08 8.35
C LEU A 114 19.88 5.38 7.50
N PRO A 115 20.15 6.66 7.20
CA PRO A 115 21.36 7.07 6.50
C PRO A 115 22.62 6.67 7.29
N LYS A 116 23.73 6.44 6.59
CA LYS A 116 25.00 6.09 7.24
C LYS A 116 25.51 7.26 8.08
N GLY A 117 26.06 6.94 9.25
CA GLY A 117 26.73 7.92 10.11
C GLY A 117 25.91 8.42 11.31
N VAL A 118 24.61 8.08 11.39
CA VAL A 118 23.78 8.36 12.57
C VAL A 118 24.45 7.78 13.82
N THR A 119 24.59 8.61 14.85
CA THR A 119 25.31 8.27 16.07
C THR A 119 24.49 7.37 17.01
N LYS A 120 25.15 6.73 17.98
CA LYS A 120 24.46 5.90 18.97
C LYS A 120 23.49 6.72 19.83
N GLU A 121 23.87 7.95 20.16
CA GLU A 121 23.07 8.87 20.94
C GLU A 121 21.80 9.30 20.19
N GLU A 122 21.93 9.58 18.89
CA GLU A 122 20.78 9.89 18.01
C GLU A 122 19.89 8.67 17.79
N LEU A 123 20.45 7.46 17.68
CA LEU A 123 19.66 6.22 17.60
C LEU A 123 18.74 6.07 18.81
N ILE A 124 19.20 6.37 20.02
CA ILE A 124 18.36 6.33 21.24
C ILE A 124 17.23 7.37 21.15
N GLN A 125 17.51 8.56 20.61
CA GLN A 125 16.49 9.60 20.43
C GLN A 125 15.46 9.19 19.38
N LEU A 126 15.92 8.67 18.24
CA LEU A 126 15.07 8.15 17.16
C LEU A 126 14.22 6.99 17.63
N GLU A 127 14.76 6.08 18.45
CA GLU A 127 13.98 4.97 19.03
C GLU A 127 12.82 5.48 19.86
N LYS A 128 13.06 6.49 20.70
CA LYS A 128 12.01 7.12 21.48
C LYS A 128 10.96 7.79 20.59
N LEU A 129 11.40 8.60 19.62
CA LEU A 129 10.49 9.30 18.69
C LEU A 129 9.66 8.32 17.86
N PHE A 130 10.26 7.22 17.42
CA PHE A 130 9.60 6.15 16.69
C PHE A 130 8.46 5.51 17.50
N HIS A 131 8.73 5.18 18.77
CA HIS A 131 7.70 4.61 19.64
C HIS A 131 6.59 5.62 19.95
N ASP A 132 6.95 6.88 20.20
CA ASP A 132 6.00 7.98 20.39
C ASP A 132 5.11 8.16 19.13
N MET A 133 5.70 8.07 17.93
CA MET A 133 5.00 8.18 16.64
C MET A 133 4.03 7.01 16.43
N LYS A 134 4.48 5.76 16.68
CA LYS A 134 3.59 4.59 16.60
C LYS A 134 2.41 4.69 17.56
N LYS A 135 2.64 5.22 18.76
CA LYS A 135 1.55 5.45 19.72
C LYS A 135 0.56 6.50 19.20
N ALA A 136 1.04 7.63 18.69
CA ALA A 136 0.19 8.66 18.10
C ALA A 136 -0.65 8.13 16.92
N GLY A 137 -0.07 7.24 16.09
CA GLY A 137 -0.80 6.56 15.02
C GLY A 137 -1.93 5.66 15.52
N LYS A 138 -1.69 4.85 16.55
CA LYS A 138 -2.75 4.02 17.18
C LYS A 138 -3.86 4.86 17.83
N GLU A 139 -3.55 6.10 18.20
CA GLU A 139 -4.51 7.07 18.76
C GLU A 139 -5.16 7.97 17.69
N GLU A 140 -4.84 7.77 16.39
CA GLU A 140 -5.28 8.61 15.26
C GLU A 140 -4.96 10.11 15.44
N ASN A 141 -3.88 10.44 16.15
CA ASN A 141 -3.45 11.81 16.42
C ASN A 141 -2.47 12.32 15.35
N TYR A 142 -3.01 12.72 14.19
CA TYR A 142 -2.22 13.10 13.02
C TYR A 142 -1.34 14.34 13.23
N GLU A 143 -1.76 15.32 14.03
CA GLU A 143 -0.95 16.51 14.31
C GLU A 143 0.32 16.15 15.09
N GLU A 144 0.19 15.26 16.07
CA GLU A 144 1.33 14.77 16.83
C GLU A 144 2.25 13.88 15.97
N MET A 145 1.67 13.06 15.09
CA MET A 145 2.46 12.27 14.13
C MET A 145 3.33 13.17 13.23
N GLU A 146 2.75 14.23 12.67
CA GLU A 146 3.47 15.21 11.83
C GLU A 146 4.63 15.84 12.59
N ARG A 147 4.39 16.29 13.83
CA ARG A 147 5.42 16.88 14.70
C ARG A 147 6.55 15.90 15.00
N LEU A 148 6.22 14.64 15.28
CA LEU A 148 7.20 13.59 15.58
C LEU A 148 7.99 13.20 14.33
N TYR A 149 7.34 13.11 13.18
CA TYR A 149 7.99 12.86 11.89
C TYR A 149 9.01 13.96 11.56
N GLN A 150 8.63 15.23 11.72
CA GLN A 150 9.56 16.36 11.56
C GLN A 150 10.72 16.31 12.55
N ALA A 151 10.49 15.89 13.80
CA ALA A 151 11.57 15.74 14.77
C ALA A 151 12.54 14.61 14.39
N MET A 152 12.04 13.51 13.82
CA MET A 152 12.87 12.42 13.29
C MET A 152 13.66 12.88 12.06
N ASP A 153 13.02 13.56 11.11
CA ASP A 153 13.65 14.14 9.91
C ASP A 153 14.78 15.11 10.28
N ASN A 154 14.58 15.99 11.26
CA ASN A 154 15.64 16.90 11.71
C ASN A 154 16.90 16.17 12.21
N ILE A 155 16.79 14.93 12.67
CA ILE A 155 17.93 14.10 13.08
C ILE A 155 18.55 13.41 11.85
N THR A 156 17.75 12.87 10.93
CA THR A 156 18.26 12.05 9.81
C THR A 156 18.71 12.88 8.60
N ARG A 157 18.02 13.99 8.32
CA ARG A 157 18.21 14.84 7.14
C ARG A 157 19.66 15.28 6.90
N PRO A 158 20.45 15.72 7.91
CA PRO A 158 21.86 16.05 7.68
C PRO A 158 22.67 14.88 7.13
N TYR A 159 22.37 13.66 7.59
CA TYR A 159 23.03 12.43 7.12
C TYR A 159 22.51 12.00 5.75
N GLU A 160 21.22 12.16 5.47
CA GLU A 160 20.64 11.93 4.15
C GLU A 160 21.31 12.82 3.11
N LEU A 161 21.39 14.13 3.37
CA LEU A 161 22.03 15.10 2.48
C LEU A 161 23.54 14.84 2.30
N ALA A 162 24.23 14.43 3.38
CA ALA A 162 25.65 14.09 3.31
C ALA A 162 25.91 12.80 2.50
N ASN A 163 25.02 11.83 2.59
CA ASN A 163 25.13 10.55 1.87
C ASN A 163 24.56 10.62 0.45
N TRP A 164 23.70 11.60 0.15
CA TRP A 164 23.05 11.74 -1.16
C TRP A 164 24.08 11.94 -2.28
N GLN A 165 24.05 10.99 -3.22
CA GLN A 165 24.78 11.06 -4.47
C GLN A 165 23.77 11.36 -5.57
N PRO A 166 23.69 12.63 -6.05
CA PRO A 166 22.86 12.94 -7.20
C PRO A 166 23.37 12.15 -8.40
N GLU A 167 22.45 11.62 -9.19
CA GLU A 167 22.78 11.02 -10.48
C GLU A 167 23.49 12.03 -11.41
N PRO A 168 24.20 11.59 -12.45
CA PRO A 168 24.72 12.52 -13.46
C PRO A 168 23.59 13.25 -14.20
N PHE A 169 23.82 14.50 -14.60
CA PHE A 169 22.84 15.29 -15.39
C PHE A 169 22.28 14.56 -16.62
N GLU A 170 23.13 13.78 -17.31
CA GLU A 170 22.68 13.03 -18.49
C GLU A 170 21.70 11.90 -18.11
N GLU A 171 21.85 11.28 -16.94
CA GLU A 171 20.88 10.28 -16.44
C GLU A 171 19.57 10.98 -16.04
N PHE A 172 19.66 12.05 -15.25
CA PHE A 172 18.51 12.86 -14.84
C PHE A 172 17.64 13.34 -16.02
N ILE A 173 18.27 13.79 -17.11
CA ILE A 173 17.55 14.23 -18.31
C ILE A 173 17.02 13.05 -19.14
N ASN A 174 17.64 11.88 -19.06
CA ASN A 174 17.20 10.69 -19.78
C ASN A 174 16.04 9.98 -19.08
N GLU A 175 15.92 10.05 -17.75
CA GLU A 175 14.74 9.56 -17.02
C GLU A 175 13.46 10.27 -17.48
N ALA A 176 13.57 11.49 -18.00
CA ALA A 176 12.47 12.20 -18.66
C ALA A 176 12.09 11.63 -20.07
N ALA A 177 12.60 10.45 -20.44
CA ALA A 177 12.21 9.61 -21.57
C ALA A 177 12.38 10.20 -22.99
N PHE A 178 13.12 11.30 -23.16
CA PHE A 178 13.28 11.95 -24.46
C PHE A 178 14.02 11.10 -25.51
N THR A 179 14.90 10.21 -25.06
CA THR A 179 15.76 9.38 -25.93
C THR A 179 15.01 8.24 -26.62
N GLU A 180 13.92 7.73 -26.04
CA GLU A 180 13.22 6.55 -26.56
C GLU A 180 12.40 6.82 -27.84
N LYS A 181 11.99 8.08 -28.09
CA LYS A 181 11.21 8.46 -29.29
C LYS A 181 11.89 9.50 -30.18
N ASN A 182 13.22 9.64 -30.10
CA ASN A 182 14.02 10.57 -30.91
C ASN A 182 13.71 12.07 -30.70
N ILE A 183 13.26 12.49 -29.52
CA ILE A 183 13.13 13.92 -29.22
C ILE A 183 14.49 14.46 -28.78
N VAL A 184 15.00 15.43 -29.54
CA VAL A 184 16.30 16.05 -29.28
C VAL A 184 16.07 17.40 -28.59
N ILE A 185 16.42 17.47 -27.31
CA ILE A 185 16.44 18.74 -26.56
C ILE A 185 17.40 19.69 -27.27
N LYS A 186 16.93 20.92 -27.55
CA LYS A 186 17.74 21.95 -28.22
C LYS A 186 18.98 22.23 -27.38
N ALA A 187 20.12 22.42 -28.06
CA ALA A 187 21.41 22.64 -27.39
C ALA A 187 21.39 23.79 -26.38
N GLN A 188 20.69 24.89 -26.70
CA GLN A 188 20.53 26.02 -25.78
C GLN A 188 19.77 25.63 -24.50
N ASP A 189 18.69 24.88 -24.63
CA ASP A 189 17.89 24.44 -23.49
C ASP A 189 18.67 23.43 -22.66
N LYS A 190 19.43 22.52 -23.30
CA LYS A 190 20.31 21.56 -22.61
C LYS A 190 21.36 22.26 -21.73
N GLU A 191 21.98 23.34 -22.21
CA GLU A 191 22.94 24.12 -21.41
C GLU A 191 22.26 24.85 -20.22
N GLN A 192 21.06 25.37 -20.41
CA GLN A 192 20.28 25.97 -19.32
C GLN A 192 19.88 24.93 -18.27
N LEU A 193 19.35 23.79 -18.71
CA LEU A 193 18.98 22.67 -17.84
C LEU A 193 20.16 22.17 -17.02
N LYS A 194 21.35 22.05 -17.62
CA LYS A 194 22.57 21.63 -16.91
C LYS A 194 22.98 22.60 -15.81
N THR A 195 22.81 23.89 -16.06
CA THR A 195 23.08 24.95 -15.08
C THR A 195 22.07 24.87 -13.93
N LEU A 196 20.78 24.81 -14.24
CA LEU A 196 19.71 24.69 -13.25
C LEU A 196 19.86 23.42 -12.40
N TYR A 197 20.22 22.31 -13.02
CA TYR A 197 20.48 21.04 -12.34
C TYR A 197 21.63 21.16 -11.35
N THR A 198 22.74 21.78 -11.77
CA THR A 198 23.90 22.01 -10.89
C THR A 198 23.53 22.89 -9.70
N GLU A 199 22.73 23.94 -9.92
CA GLU A 199 22.24 24.81 -8.85
C GLU A 199 21.26 24.10 -7.92
N TRP A 200 20.35 23.30 -8.46
CA TRP A 200 19.40 22.48 -7.69
C TRP A 200 20.12 21.51 -6.75
N VAL A 201 21.09 20.76 -7.28
CA VAL A 201 21.93 19.84 -6.50
C VAL A 201 22.65 20.59 -5.38
N LYS A 202 23.23 21.76 -5.69
CA LYS A 202 23.92 22.58 -4.70
C LYS A 202 22.97 23.03 -3.58
N PHE A 203 21.81 23.59 -3.92
CA PHE A 203 20.85 24.09 -2.91
C PHE A 203 20.25 22.96 -2.09
N THR A 204 20.02 21.80 -2.68
CA THR A 204 19.56 20.61 -1.95
C THR A 204 20.61 20.18 -0.92
N LYS A 205 21.89 20.09 -1.29
CA LYS A 205 22.98 19.76 -0.35
C LYS A 205 23.19 20.79 0.75
N GLU A 206 22.88 22.05 0.49
CA GLU A 206 22.92 23.14 1.48
C GLU A 206 21.64 23.24 2.32
N ASP A 207 20.70 22.30 2.15
CA ASP A 207 19.39 22.27 2.80
C ASP A 207 18.55 23.55 2.59
N LYS A 208 18.60 24.08 1.37
CA LYS A 208 17.92 25.30 0.95
C LYS A 208 16.69 24.97 0.10
N THR A 209 15.70 24.34 0.73
CA THR A 209 14.52 23.77 0.07
C THR A 209 13.81 24.72 -0.90
N GLU A 210 13.52 25.96 -0.50
CA GLU A 210 12.82 26.93 -1.37
C GLU A 210 13.63 27.26 -2.64
N MET A 211 14.94 27.44 -2.50
CA MET A 211 15.83 27.73 -3.63
C MET A 211 15.98 26.51 -4.53
N ALA A 212 16.07 25.31 -3.96
CA ALA A 212 16.10 24.07 -4.72
C ALA A 212 14.78 23.90 -5.52
N GLN A 213 13.64 24.12 -4.89
CA GLN A 213 12.32 24.02 -5.53
C GLN A 213 12.21 24.98 -6.73
N GLU A 214 12.65 26.23 -6.58
CA GLU A 214 12.63 27.20 -7.68
C GLU A 214 13.43 26.70 -8.91
N LYS A 215 14.52 25.94 -8.71
CA LYS A 215 15.32 25.40 -9.81
C LYS A 215 14.66 24.20 -10.48
N ILE A 216 14.10 23.27 -9.70
CA ILE A 216 13.44 22.10 -10.26
C ILE A 216 12.16 22.50 -11.04
N ASP A 217 11.41 23.49 -10.56
CA ASP A 217 10.24 24.03 -11.28
C ASP A 217 10.62 24.64 -12.63
N LYS A 218 11.76 25.36 -12.67
CA LYS A 218 12.30 25.92 -13.92
C LYS A 218 12.76 24.83 -14.88
N ILE A 219 13.36 23.75 -14.36
CA ILE A 219 13.73 22.58 -15.17
C ILE A 219 12.48 22.01 -15.84
N TYR A 220 11.43 21.70 -15.06
CA TYR A 220 10.19 21.15 -15.61
C TYR A 220 9.50 22.10 -16.59
N THR A 221 9.54 23.41 -16.33
CA THR A 221 9.00 24.42 -17.27
C THR A 221 9.71 24.39 -18.63
N ILE A 222 11.04 24.19 -18.65
CA ILE A 222 11.80 24.08 -19.91
C ILE A 222 11.52 22.75 -20.61
N LEU A 223 11.32 21.67 -19.84
CA LEU A 223 11.06 20.33 -20.37
C LEU A 223 9.62 20.14 -20.88
N GLU A 224 8.66 20.90 -20.37
CA GLU A 224 7.23 20.77 -20.69
C GLU A 224 6.94 20.67 -22.21
N PRO A 225 7.46 21.55 -23.09
CA PRO A 225 7.17 21.44 -24.53
C PRO A 225 7.70 20.14 -25.15
N TYR A 226 8.82 19.61 -24.65
CA TYR A 226 9.38 18.36 -25.11
C TYR A 226 8.55 17.17 -24.63
N HIS A 227 8.01 17.22 -23.40
CA HIS A 227 7.09 16.20 -22.89
C HIS A 227 5.80 16.15 -23.71
N GLN A 228 5.24 17.32 -24.07
CA GLN A 228 4.07 17.43 -24.94
C GLN A 228 4.31 16.89 -26.35
N GLU A 229 5.53 17.01 -26.87
CA GLU A 229 5.89 16.40 -28.17
C GLU A 229 6.09 14.88 -28.03
N LEU A 230 6.62 14.41 -26.89
CA LEU A 230 6.89 13.00 -26.62
C LEU A 230 5.61 12.19 -26.37
N TYR A 231 4.67 12.83 -25.69
CA TYR A 231 3.36 12.31 -25.33
C TYR A 231 2.30 13.27 -25.85
N PRO A 232 2.14 13.36 -27.19
CA PRO A 232 1.11 14.20 -27.75
C PRO A 232 -0.25 13.73 -27.24
N PRO A 233 -1.20 14.64 -27.01
CA PRO A 233 -2.57 14.26 -26.69
C PRO A 233 -3.07 13.23 -27.69
N LEU A 234 -3.68 12.16 -27.20
CA LEU A 234 -4.28 11.12 -28.04
C LEU A 234 -5.33 11.75 -28.96
N THR A 235 -5.54 11.18 -30.14
CA THR A 235 -6.78 11.51 -30.87
C THR A 235 -7.98 10.94 -30.13
N PHE A 236 -9.17 11.47 -30.38
CA PHE A 236 -10.41 10.91 -29.82
C PHE A 236 -10.51 9.40 -30.10
N GLU A 237 -10.19 8.96 -31.32
CA GLU A 237 -10.26 7.54 -31.69
C GLU A 237 -9.26 6.68 -30.93
N GLN A 238 -8.05 7.18 -30.68
CA GLN A 238 -7.04 6.49 -29.87
C GLN A 238 -7.47 6.44 -28.40
N TYR A 239 -8.00 7.54 -27.90
CA TYR A 239 -8.48 7.65 -26.52
C TYR A 239 -9.67 6.72 -26.25
N MET A 240 -10.57 6.55 -27.22
CA MET A 240 -11.72 5.65 -27.13
C MET A 240 -11.38 4.17 -27.38
N ALA A 241 -10.20 3.84 -27.93
CA ALA A 241 -9.88 2.49 -28.41
C ALA A 241 -9.93 1.43 -27.30
N ASP A 242 -9.52 1.79 -26.08
CA ASP A 242 -9.41 0.88 -24.93
C ASP A 242 -10.60 1.00 -23.95
N MET A 243 -11.60 1.84 -24.24
CA MET A 243 -12.71 2.09 -23.31
C MET A 243 -13.79 1.00 -23.32
N GLU A 244 -13.79 0.09 -24.29
CA GLU A 244 -14.73 -1.04 -24.43
C GLU A 244 -16.24 -0.70 -24.25
N VAL A 245 -16.65 0.50 -24.65
CA VAL A 245 -18.04 0.98 -24.58
C VAL A 245 -18.79 0.77 -25.90
N ASP A 246 -20.06 0.38 -25.84
CA ASP A 246 -20.94 0.33 -27.01
C ASP A 246 -21.74 1.63 -27.10
N LEU A 247 -21.45 2.43 -28.13
CA LEU A 247 -21.98 3.78 -28.33
C LEU A 247 -22.63 3.89 -29.71
N THR A 248 -23.74 4.60 -29.77
CA THR A 248 -24.35 4.99 -31.05
C THR A 248 -23.46 6.00 -31.79
N LYS A 249 -23.69 6.14 -33.10
CA LYS A 249 -22.99 7.15 -33.92
C LYS A 249 -23.22 8.58 -33.45
N GLU A 250 -24.39 8.87 -32.89
CA GLU A 250 -24.74 10.19 -32.37
C GLU A 250 -23.98 10.47 -31.08
N GLU A 251 -23.92 9.50 -30.17
CA GLU A 251 -23.16 9.62 -28.92
C GLU A 251 -21.66 9.78 -29.16
N LEU A 252 -21.10 9.03 -30.11
CA LEU A 252 -19.69 9.17 -30.52
C LEU A 252 -19.38 10.57 -31.06
N ALA A 253 -20.26 11.15 -31.89
CA ALA A 253 -20.05 12.48 -32.44
C ALA A 253 -20.09 13.56 -31.36
N GLU A 254 -20.99 13.43 -30.40
CA GLU A 254 -21.11 14.35 -29.26
C GLU A 254 -19.92 14.24 -28.32
N LEU A 255 -19.53 13.02 -27.93
CA LEU A 255 -18.34 12.77 -27.11
C LEU A 255 -17.07 13.32 -27.80
N LYS A 256 -16.95 13.13 -29.12
CA LYS A 256 -15.84 13.71 -29.88
C LYS A 256 -15.82 15.23 -29.80
N SER A 257 -16.98 15.88 -29.90
CA SER A 257 -17.06 17.35 -29.78
C SER A 257 -16.62 17.82 -28.41
N ILE A 258 -17.09 17.16 -27.34
CA ILE A 258 -16.71 17.47 -25.96
C ILE A 258 -15.21 17.26 -25.76
N TYR A 259 -14.66 16.15 -26.25
CA TYR A 259 -13.24 15.82 -26.21
C TYR A 259 -12.36 16.89 -26.88
N ASP A 260 -12.72 17.27 -28.11
CA ASP A 260 -11.96 18.27 -28.88
C ASP A 260 -12.00 19.65 -28.18
N GLU A 261 -13.14 20.01 -27.56
CA GLU A 261 -13.27 21.24 -26.77
C GLU A 261 -12.49 21.18 -25.45
N ALA A 262 -12.48 20.03 -24.77
CA ALA A 262 -11.73 19.82 -23.53
C ALA A 262 -10.22 19.96 -23.78
N GLN A 263 -9.71 19.27 -24.81
CA GLN A 263 -8.30 19.37 -25.23
C GLN A 263 -7.90 20.81 -25.59
N LYS A 264 -8.81 21.57 -26.19
CA LYS A 264 -8.58 22.99 -26.46
C LYS A 264 -8.52 23.81 -25.18
N ALA A 265 -9.43 23.57 -24.24
CA ALA A 265 -9.43 24.25 -22.94
C ALA A 265 -8.14 23.97 -22.15
N ASP A 266 -7.67 22.72 -22.16
CA ASP A 266 -6.39 22.32 -21.56
C ASP A 266 -5.20 23.08 -22.18
N LYS A 267 -5.14 23.13 -23.52
CA LYS A 267 -4.11 23.87 -24.24
C LYS A 267 -4.13 25.37 -23.94
N ASP A 268 -5.32 25.94 -23.79
CA ASP A 268 -5.53 27.35 -23.44
C ASP A 268 -5.35 27.62 -21.93
N LYS A 269 -5.00 26.59 -21.14
CA LYS A 269 -4.86 26.63 -19.66
C LYS A 269 -6.10 27.13 -18.95
N ASN A 270 -7.27 26.82 -19.49
CA ASN A 270 -8.56 27.12 -18.87
C ASN A 270 -9.06 25.92 -18.07
N GLU A 271 -8.49 25.74 -16.88
CA GLU A 271 -8.75 24.59 -16.01
C GLU A 271 -10.23 24.42 -15.66
N GLU A 272 -10.95 25.51 -15.37
CA GLU A 272 -12.37 25.46 -15.01
C GLU A 272 -13.23 24.91 -16.16
N LEU A 273 -12.99 25.37 -17.39
CA LEU A 273 -13.71 24.89 -18.55
C LEU A 273 -13.32 23.45 -18.90
N SER A 274 -12.03 23.12 -18.81
CA SER A 274 -11.53 21.77 -19.05
C SER A 274 -12.18 20.75 -18.11
N MET A 275 -12.12 21.00 -16.80
CA MET A 275 -12.75 20.12 -15.80
C MET A 275 -14.22 19.87 -16.12
N LYS A 276 -14.97 20.94 -16.40
CA LYS A 276 -16.39 20.82 -16.73
C LYS A 276 -16.65 19.97 -17.99
N LEU A 277 -15.83 20.12 -19.03
CA LEU A 277 -16.00 19.35 -20.27
C LEU A 277 -15.61 17.88 -20.06
N TRP A 278 -14.55 17.60 -19.28
CA TRP A 278 -14.20 16.24 -18.91
C TRP A 278 -15.26 15.57 -18.03
N ASP A 279 -15.84 16.30 -17.07
CA ASP A 279 -16.97 15.80 -16.27
C ASP A 279 -18.15 15.42 -17.17
N GLN A 280 -18.53 16.28 -18.11
CA GLN A 280 -19.59 15.98 -19.08
C GLN A 280 -19.25 14.77 -19.96
N PHE A 281 -18.00 14.64 -20.37
CA PHE A 281 -17.52 13.51 -21.15
C PHE A 281 -17.68 12.20 -20.38
N TYR A 282 -17.21 12.15 -19.13
CA TYR A 282 -17.27 10.94 -18.31
C TYR A 282 -18.67 10.63 -17.78
N GLU A 283 -19.49 11.62 -17.43
CA GLU A 283 -20.90 11.41 -17.07
C GLU A 283 -21.64 10.68 -18.19
N LYS A 284 -21.37 11.07 -19.44
CA LYS A 284 -21.98 10.46 -20.62
C LYS A 284 -21.45 9.07 -20.91
N LEU A 285 -20.17 8.79 -20.64
CA LEU A 285 -19.61 7.45 -20.75
C LEU A 285 -20.04 6.52 -19.63
N ASN A 286 -20.35 7.06 -18.44
CA ASN A 286 -20.60 6.28 -17.25
C ASN A 286 -21.70 5.24 -17.45
N SER A 287 -22.77 5.61 -18.17
CA SER A 287 -23.89 4.72 -18.51
C SER A 287 -23.56 3.61 -19.52
N HIS A 288 -22.35 3.60 -20.09
CA HIS A 288 -21.90 2.60 -21.07
C HIS A 288 -20.78 1.70 -20.55
N PHE A 289 -20.16 2.03 -19.42
CA PHE A 289 -19.14 1.16 -18.85
C PHE A 289 -19.75 -0.13 -18.32
N LYS A 290 -19.16 -1.26 -18.71
CA LYS A 290 -19.60 -2.61 -18.35
C LYS A 290 -19.32 -3.01 -16.90
N TYR A 291 -18.91 -2.09 -16.01
CA TYR A 291 -18.87 -2.39 -14.58
C TYR A 291 -20.24 -2.89 -14.07
N GLU A 292 -21.32 -2.51 -14.77
CA GLU A 292 -22.69 -2.99 -14.60
C GLU A 292 -22.95 -4.45 -15.08
N GLN A 293 -21.95 -5.19 -15.59
CA GLN A 293 -22.13 -6.54 -16.17
C GLN A 293 -21.17 -7.61 -15.66
N ILE A 294 -20.41 -7.35 -14.59
CA ILE A 294 -19.70 -8.44 -13.91
C ILE A 294 -20.77 -9.44 -13.45
N SER A 295 -20.67 -10.70 -13.86
CA SER A 295 -21.59 -11.71 -13.35
C SER A 295 -21.36 -11.91 -11.85
N PHE A 296 -22.39 -12.34 -11.12
CA PHE A 296 -22.19 -12.70 -9.71
C PHE A 296 -21.06 -13.73 -9.55
N GLU A 297 -20.96 -14.68 -10.49
CA GLU A 297 -19.91 -15.69 -10.49
C GLU A 297 -18.51 -15.09 -10.67
N GLU A 298 -18.34 -14.13 -11.58
CA GLU A 298 -17.06 -13.40 -11.75
C GLU A 298 -16.75 -12.53 -10.54
N TYR A 299 -17.74 -11.84 -9.98
CA TYR A 299 -17.57 -11.01 -8.79
C TYR A 299 -17.12 -11.83 -7.57
N MET A 300 -17.65 -13.05 -7.45
CA MET A 300 -17.30 -13.97 -6.37
C MET A 300 -16.00 -14.75 -6.63
N ALA A 301 -15.45 -14.72 -7.86
CA ALA A 301 -14.26 -15.49 -8.21
C ALA A 301 -13.00 -15.02 -7.45
N ASP A 302 -12.97 -13.75 -7.05
CA ASP A 302 -11.88 -13.15 -6.27
C ASP A 302 -11.94 -13.52 -4.78
N ILE A 303 -12.99 -14.22 -4.32
CA ILE A 303 -13.12 -14.65 -2.93
C ILE A 303 -12.49 -16.03 -2.75
N GLU A 304 -11.33 -16.07 -2.10
CA GLU A 304 -10.50 -17.27 -1.94
C GLU A 304 -10.94 -18.23 -0.80
N PHE A 305 -12.14 -18.07 -0.25
CA PHE A 305 -12.66 -18.93 0.82
C PHE A 305 -14.03 -19.54 0.50
N GLU A 306 -14.27 -20.73 1.05
CA GLU A 306 -15.51 -21.45 0.85
C GLU A 306 -16.68 -20.77 1.58
N ILE A 307 -17.77 -20.56 0.84
CA ILE A 307 -19.01 -19.99 1.35
C ILE A 307 -20.09 -21.07 1.34
N SER A 308 -20.92 -21.12 2.39
CA SER A 308 -22.00 -22.10 2.44
C SER A 308 -22.97 -21.90 1.28
N GLN A 309 -23.50 -23.00 0.70
CA GLN A 309 -24.43 -22.93 -0.42
C GLN A 309 -25.66 -22.04 -0.13
N SER A 310 -26.13 -22.05 1.11
CA SER A 310 -27.24 -21.21 1.57
C SER A 310 -26.88 -19.73 1.47
N ASP A 311 -25.71 -19.34 1.96
CA ASP A 311 -25.30 -17.94 1.95
C ASP A 311 -24.88 -17.48 0.56
N TYR A 312 -24.24 -18.34 -0.24
CA TYR A 312 -23.95 -18.09 -1.66
C TYR A 312 -25.22 -17.74 -2.44
N THR A 313 -26.33 -18.43 -2.16
CA THR A 313 -27.64 -18.13 -2.77
C THR A 313 -28.18 -16.76 -2.36
N LYS A 314 -28.03 -16.38 -1.09
CA LYS A 314 -28.48 -15.06 -0.59
C LYS A 314 -27.60 -13.92 -1.14
N LEU A 315 -26.29 -14.14 -1.20
CA LEU A 315 -25.33 -13.21 -1.79
C LEU A 315 -25.70 -12.92 -3.25
N LYS A 316 -25.98 -13.96 -4.04
CA LYS A 316 -26.46 -13.80 -5.42
C LYS A 316 -27.69 -12.90 -5.52
N GLN A 317 -28.68 -13.14 -4.65
CA GLN A 317 -29.92 -12.34 -4.63
C GLN A 317 -29.66 -10.86 -4.28
N HIS A 318 -28.81 -10.60 -3.28
CA HIS A 318 -28.46 -9.23 -2.91
C HIS A 318 -27.66 -8.54 -4.01
N TYR A 319 -26.69 -9.24 -4.62
CA TYR A 319 -25.89 -8.76 -5.74
C TYR A 319 -26.75 -8.38 -6.93
N GLU A 320 -27.54 -9.31 -7.47
CA GLU A 320 -28.36 -9.09 -8.66
C GLU A 320 -29.37 -7.94 -8.44
N LYS A 321 -29.90 -7.84 -7.22
CA LYS A 321 -30.81 -6.75 -6.84
C LYS A 321 -30.08 -5.42 -6.71
N ALA A 322 -28.88 -5.38 -6.12
CA ALA A 322 -28.08 -4.17 -6.01
C ALA A 322 -27.75 -3.62 -7.40
N VAL A 323 -27.22 -4.46 -8.29
CA VAL A 323 -26.90 -4.10 -9.69
C VAL A 323 -28.14 -3.60 -10.44
N THR A 324 -29.29 -4.25 -10.27
CA THR A 324 -30.55 -3.79 -10.89
C THR A 324 -30.95 -2.40 -10.39
N LEU A 325 -30.85 -2.15 -9.08
CA LEU A 325 -31.21 -0.87 -8.47
C LEU A 325 -30.26 0.25 -8.89
N GLU A 326 -28.97 -0.02 -9.03
CA GLU A 326 -27.98 0.94 -9.54
C GLU A 326 -28.32 1.35 -10.97
N LYS A 327 -28.65 0.37 -11.81
CA LYS A 327 -29.11 0.62 -13.19
C LYS A 327 -30.36 1.47 -13.26
N ASP A 328 -31.28 1.30 -12.31
CA ASP A 328 -32.51 2.09 -12.21
C ASP A 328 -32.28 3.48 -11.56
N GLY A 329 -31.03 3.81 -11.16
CA GLY A 329 -30.67 5.06 -10.50
C GLY A 329 -31.10 5.14 -9.03
N GLU A 330 -31.44 4.01 -8.40
CA GLU A 330 -31.89 3.92 -7.02
C GLU A 330 -30.74 3.68 -6.02
N GLU A 331 -29.73 4.57 -6.04
CA GLU A 331 -28.46 4.41 -5.30
C GLU A 331 -28.60 4.07 -3.81
N GLU A 332 -29.51 4.73 -3.08
CA GLU A 332 -29.70 4.49 -1.64
C GLU A 332 -30.14 3.04 -1.37
N LYS A 333 -31.08 2.53 -2.17
CA LYS A 333 -31.61 1.17 -2.03
C LYS A 333 -30.61 0.12 -2.51
N ALA A 334 -29.82 0.44 -3.54
CA ALA A 334 -28.70 -0.39 -3.95
C ALA A 334 -27.68 -0.52 -2.81
N GLY A 335 -27.33 0.60 -2.17
CA GLY A 335 -26.45 0.63 -1.00
C GLY A 335 -26.92 -0.27 0.14
N GLU A 336 -28.23 -0.33 0.42
CA GLU A 336 -28.78 -1.26 1.41
C GLU A 336 -28.58 -2.74 1.03
N GLN A 337 -28.68 -3.08 -0.27
CA GLN A 337 -28.42 -4.44 -0.74
C GLN A 337 -26.94 -4.79 -0.63
N TRP A 338 -26.04 -3.88 -0.95
CA TRP A 338 -24.61 -4.06 -0.75
C TRP A 338 -24.24 -4.22 0.73
N GLU A 339 -24.82 -3.43 1.62
CA GLU A 339 -24.58 -3.60 3.06
C GLU A 339 -25.07 -4.97 3.55
N ALA A 340 -26.23 -5.43 3.08
CA ALA A 340 -26.72 -6.78 3.39
C ALA A 340 -25.81 -7.88 2.81
N PHE A 341 -25.29 -7.68 1.59
CA PHE A 341 -24.34 -8.57 0.95
C PHE A 341 -23.06 -8.73 1.79
N TYR A 342 -22.39 -7.63 2.13
CA TYR A 342 -21.15 -7.67 2.91
C TYR A 342 -21.35 -8.21 4.32
N LYS A 343 -22.49 -7.89 4.96
CA LYS A 343 -22.83 -8.44 6.28
C LYS A 343 -22.91 -9.97 6.30
N ILE A 344 -23.26 -10.60 5.18
CA ILE A 344 -23.22 -12.07 5.05
C ILE A 344 -21.77 -12.57 4.93
N LEU A 345 -20.90 -11.81 4.27
CA LEU A 345 -19.48 -12.15 4.09
C LEU A 345 -18.62 -11.89 5.33
N ASP A 346 -18.96 -10.91 6.17
CA ASP A 346 -18.16 -10.49 7.33
C ASP A 346 -17.64 -11.68 8.18
N PRO A 347 -18.47 -12.67 8.57
CA PRO A 347 -17.98 -13.79 9.37
C PRO A 347 -16.98 -14.68 8.62
N TYR A 348 -17.09 -14.79 7.30
CA TYR A 348 -16.15 -15.55 6.47
C TYR A 348 -14.82 -14.80 6.36
N TYR A 349 -14.84 -13.48 6.18
CA TYR A 349 -13.63 -12.67 6.21
C TYR A 349 -12.92 -12.75 7.57
N GLU A 350 -13.66 -12.64 8.68
CA GLU A 350 -13.07 -12.76 10.02
C GLU A 350 -12.51 -14.15 10.28
N ALA A 351 -13.19 -15.22 9.84
CA ALA A 351 -12.71 -16.58 10.00
C ALA A 351 -11.47 -16.91 9.15
N ASN A 352 -11.31 -16.23 8.01
CA ASN A 352 -10.20 -16.42 7.08
C ASN A 352 -9.13 -15.33 7.20
N LYS A 353 -9.27 -14.42 8.16
CA LYS A 353 -8.28 -13.38 8.43
C LYS A 353 -6.94 -14.00 8.77
N ASP A 354 -5.89 -13.46 8.18
CA ASP A 354 -4.53 -13.92 8.44
C ASP A 354 -4.15 -13.74 9.89
N ILE A 355 -3.56 -14.78 10.47
CA ILE A 355 -2.80 -14.67 11.71
C ILE A 355 -1.43 -14.11 11.36
N LEU A 356 -1.11 -12.94 11.90
CA LEU A 356 0.12 -12.22 11.60
C LEU A 356 1.29 -12.77 12.44
N ILE A 357 2.38 -13.15 11.78
CA ILE A 357 3.54 -13.77 12.41
C ILE A 357 4.81 -13.00 12.07
N SER A 358 5.46 -12.42 13.08
CA SER A 358 6.83 -11.90 12.96
C SER A 358 7.81 -13.06 13.02
N ALA A 359 8.33 -13.47 11.86
CA ALA A 359 9.21 -14.63 11.77
C ALA A 359 10.55 -14.39 12.50
N SER A 360 10.90 -15.31 13.40
CA SER A 360 12.23 -15.44 14.01
C SER A 360 13.10 -16.45 13.27
N LYS A 361 12.47 -17.37 12.50
CA LYS A 361 13.16 -18.42 11.74
C LYS A 361 12.27 -18.96 10.63
N LEU A 362 12.88 -19.22 9.47
CA LEU A 362 12.27 -20.01 8.40
C LEU A 362 12.98 -21.36 8.30
N ILE A 363 12.24 -22.41 7.97
CA ILE A 363 12.76 -23.75 7.71
C ILE A 363 12.26 -24.17 6.33
N ILE A 364 13.19 -24.29 5.39
CA ILE A 364 12.89 -24.56 3.99
C ILE A 364 13.74 -25.74 3.55
N ASN A 365 13.12 -26.80 3.03
CA ASN A 365 13.81 -28.04 2.65
C ASN A 365 14.71 -28.61 3.77
N GLY A 366 14.29 -28.45 5.02
CA GLY A 366 15.04 -28.89 6.21
C GLY A 366 16.26 -28.02 6.56
N GLN A 367 16.46 -26.89 5.89
CA GLN A 367 17.51 -25.92 6.20
C GLN A 367 16.93 -24.75 7.00
N ASP A 368 17.62 -24.42 8.08
CA ASP A 368 17.29 -23.30 8.95
C ASP A 368 17.83 -21.99 8.36
N LEU A 369 16.94 -21.01 8.19
CA LEU A 369 17.30 -19.62 7.88
C LEU A 369 16.90 -18.73 9.05
N LEU A 370 17.87 -18.01 9.59
CA LEU A 370 17.70 -17.06 10.68
C LEU A 370 17.90 -15.62 10.18
N PRO A 371 17.17 -14.62 10.72
CA PRO A 371 17.42 -13.22 10.43
C PRO A 371 18.89 -12.85 10.68
N GLU A 372 19.46 -11.99 9.84
CA GLU A 372 20.75 -11.36 10.13
C GLU A 372 20.67 -10.58 11.44
N GLN A 373 21.68 -10.77 12.31
CA GLN A 373 21.78 -9.97 13.53
C GLN A 373 22.09 -8.51 13.13
N THR A 374 21.18 -7.61 13.45
CA THR A 374 21.40 -6.17 13.37
C THR A 374 22.53 -5.79 14.32
N LYS A 375 23.66 -5.32 13.75
CA LYS A 375 24.81 -4.82 14.53
C LYS A 375 24.54 -3.45 15.16
#